data_AF-A0A2Z7DJF1-F1
#
_entry.id   AF-A0A2Z7DJF1-F1
#
_cell.length_a   1.000
_cell.length_b   1.000
_cell.length_c   1.000
_cell.angle_alpha   90.00
_cell.angle_beta   90.00
_cell.angle_gamma   90.00
#
_symmetry.space_group_name_H-M   'P 1'
#
loop_
_entity.id
_entity.type
_entity.pdbx_description
1 polymer ?
#
loop_
_entity_poly.entity_id
_entity_poly.type
_entity_poly.pdbx_seq_one_letter_code
_entity_poly.pdbx_strand_id
1 'polypeptide(L)'
;MVRLTADLIWKSPHFFNAIRERELDLRGNKMAVIENIGATEDQFDTIDLSDNEIVKLENFPHLSRLGTLLLNNNRITRINPNLGEFLPKLHTLVLTNNRLTNLVEIDPLVSLPKLQYLSLLDNSITKKPNYRLYVIHKLKSLRVLDFRKVKEKERVEANKLFASKEAEEEAKKESAKTIIPSETPSTQDVAKEDQAHKPAAPTPEQILAIKAAIVNSQTLEEVARLEQALKSGQLPADLNISESDSLPKNGSAQPDNMITDGKEASDEPADTEPEQKEDEPAEMEEVIIISECCCLLFSIFRLHLALGLVSVLDNYICE
;
A
#
# COMPACT_ATOMS: atom_id res chain seq x y z
N MET A 1 -12.68 -23.25 9.30
CA MET A 1 -12.19 -22.82 7.98
C MET A 1 -12.64 -23.86 6.98
N VAL A 2 -13.49 -23.49 6.02
CA VAL A 2 -14.01 -24.43 5.01
C VAL A 2 -13.04 -24.42 3.83
N ARG A 3 -12.75 -25.60 3.29
CA ARG A 3 -11.93 -25.77 2.09
C ARG A 3 -12.83 -25.78 0.87
N LEU A 4 -12.36 -25.23 -0.24
CA LEU A 4 -13.06 -25.30 -1.51
C LEU A 4 -12.88 -26.70 -2.10
N THR A 5 -13.85 -27.57 -1.90
CA THR A 5 -13.86 -28.92 -2.46
C THR A 5 -14.67 -28.95 -3.76
N ALA A 6 -14.40 -29.94 -4.63
CA ALA A 6 -15.21 -30.17 -5.83
C ALA A 6 -16.69 -30.39 -5.50
N ASP A 7 -16.96 -31.13 -4.41
CA ASP A 7 -18.33 -31.37 -3.93
C ASP A 7 -19.05 -30.08 -3.53
N LEU A 8 -18.33 -29.10 -2.95
CA LEU A 8 -18.91 -27.81 -2.62
C LEU A 8 -19.32 -27.07 -3.90
N ILE A 9 -18.46 -27.06 -4.91
CA ILE A 9 -18.73 -26.42 -6.21
C ILE A 9 -19.97 -27.03 -6.86
N TRP A 10 -20.08 -28.36 -6.90
CA TRP A 10 -21.24 -29.04 -7.52
C TRP A 10 -22.55 -28.85 -6.76
N LYS A 11 -22.50 -28.63 -5.44
CA LYS A 11 -23.69 -28.36 -4.62
C LYS A 11 -24.05 -26.89 -4.56
N SER A 12 -23.17 -26.01 -5.02
CA SER A 12 -23.36 -24.57 -4.92
C SER A 12 -24.40 -24.08 -5.92
N PRO A 13 -25.18 -23.04 -5.59
CA PRO A 13 -26.15 -22.48 -6.51
C PRO A 13 -25.47 -21.96 -7.77
N HIS A 14 -26.05 -22.29 -8.92
CA HIS A 14 -25.68 -21.71 -10.19
C HIS A 14 -26.92 -21.29 -10.96
N PHE A 15 -26.88 -20.12 -11.58
CA PHE A 15 -28.04 -19.54 -12.26
C PHE A 15 -27.58 -18.61 -13.38
N PHE A 16 -28.53 -18.14 -14.18
CA PHE A 16 -28.27 -17.05 -15.13
C PHE A 16 -28.47 -15.72 -14.41
N ASN A 17 -27.43 -14.90 -14.40
CA ASN A 17 -27.50 -13.58 -13.77
C ASN A 17 -28.32 -12.58 -14.63
N ALA A 18 -28.48 -11.36 -14.12
CA ALA A 18 -29.27 -10.32 -14.80
C ALA A 18 -28.73 -9.92 -16.19
N ILE A 19 -27.44 -10.17 -16.45
CA ILE A 19 -26.80 -9.92 -17.75
C ILE A 19 -26.77 -11.18 -18.65
N ARG A 20 -27.48 -12.25 -18.26
CA ARG A 20 -27.59 -13.54 -18.98
C ARG A 20 -26.29 -14.34 -19.08
N GLU A 21 -25.37 -14.13 -18.14
CA GLU A 21 -24.17 -14.93 -17.96
C GLU A 21 -24.42 -16.06 -16.96
N ARG A 22 -23.76 -17.20 -17.14
CA ARG A 22 -23.82 -18.28 -16.13
C ARG A 22 -22.96 -17.90 -14.94
N GLU A 23 -23.61 -17.76 -13.79
CA GLU A 23 -22.99 -17.40 -12.52
C GLU A 23 -22.96 -18.58 -11.58
N LEU A 24 -21.79 -18.80 -10.96
CA LEU A 24 -21.61 -19.72 -9.83
C LEU A 24 -21.49 -18.92 -8.54
N ASP A 25 -22.38 -19.19 -7.59
CA ASP A 25 -22.41 -18.52 -6.28
C ASP A 25 -21.62 -19.34 -5.24
N LEU A 26 -20.45 -18.84 -4.84
CA LEU A 26 -19.61 -19.38 -3.77
C LEU A 26 -19.52 -18.43 -2.58
N ARG A 27 -20.52 -17.57 -2.37
CA ARG A 27 -20.52 -16.56 -1.31
C ARG A 27 -20.59 -17.17 0.09
N GLY A 28 -19.97 -16.48 1.06
CA GLY A 28 -20.20 -16.76 2.48
C GLY A 28 -19.61 -18.07 3.02
N ASN A 29 -18.74 -18.74 2.25
CA ASN A 29 -18.19 -20.05 2.61
C ASN A 29 -16.97 -19.97 3.56
N LYS A 30 -16.50 -18.76 3.92
CA LYS A 30 -15.34 -18.54 4.81
C LYS A 30 -14.08 -19.28 4.34
N MET A 31 -13.87 -19.32 3.03
CA MET A 31 -12.69 -19.91 2.41
C MET A 31 -11.55 -18.91 2.39
N ALA A 32 -10.32 -19.32 2.69
CA ALA A 32 -9.16 -18.42 2.58
C ALA A 32 -8.23 -18.71 1.41
N VAL A 33 -8.39 -19.86 0.77
CA VAL A 33 -7.56 -20.30 -0.36
C VAL A 33 -8.49 -20.72 -1.48
N ILE A 34 -8.22 -20.22 -2.68
CA ILE A 34 -8.82 -20.68 -3.92
C ILE A 34 -8.11 -21.98 -4.30
N GLU A 35 -8.86 -23.08 -4.42
CA GLU A 35 -8.36 -24.40 -4.81
C GLU A 35 -9.48 -25.17 -5.50
N ASN A 36 -9.15 -26.19 -6.31
CA ASN A 36 -10.14 -27.06 -6.97
C ASN A 36 -11.16 -26.36 -7.89
N ILE A 37 -10.90 -25.12 -8.33
CA ILE A 37 -11.73 -24.41 -9.32
C ILE A 37 -11.83 -25.19 -10.65
N GLY A 38 -10.90 -26.12 -10.92
CA GLY A 38 -11.01 -27.02 -12.08
C GLY A 38 -12.29 -27.84 -12.13
N ALA A 39 -12.95 -28.09 -10.99
CA ALA A 39 -14.24 -28.79 -10.93
C ALA A 39 -15.40 -28.00 -11.56
N THR A 40 -15.18 -26.72 -11.89
CA THR A 40 -16.14 -25.89 -12.65
C THR A 40 -16.20 -26.23 -14.15
N GLU A 41 -15.23 -26.98 -14.66
CA GLU A 41 -15.15 -27.41 -16.06
C GLU A 41 -15.28 -26.26 -17.09
N ASP A 42 -14.85 -25.05 -16.73
CA ASP A 42 -14.95 -23.83 -17.55
C ASP A 42 -16.39 -23.50 -17.99
N GLN A 43 -17.42 -23.96 -17.27
CA GLN A 43 -18.82 -23.80 -17.71
C GLN A 43 -19.41 -22.41 -17.44
N PHE A 44 -18.83 -21.67 -16.48
CA PHE A 44 -19.34 -20.40 -15.95
C PHE A 44 -18.64 -19.19 -16.57
N ASP A 45 -19.42 -18.13 -16.77
CA ASP A 45 -18.93 -16.85 -17.30
C ASP A 45 -18.66 -15.86 -16.15
N THR A 46 -19.41 -15.99 -15.04
CA THR A 46 -19.21 -15.24 -13.79
C THR A 46 -18.97 -16.21 -12.62
N ILE A 47 -18.00 -15.90 -11.75
CA ILE A 47 -17.84 -16.58 -10.46
C ILE A 47 -17.91 -15.54 -9.35
N ASP A 48 -18.78 -15.79 -8.38
CA ASP A 48 -18.89 -14.96 -7.19
C ASP A 48 -18.26 -15.63 -5.96
N LEU A 49 -17.19 -15.02 -5.47
CA LEU A 49 -16.43 -15.41 -4.28
C LEU A 49 -16.55 -14.36 -3.16
N SER A 50 -17.60 -13.54 -3.18
CA SER A 50 -17.82 -12.48 -2.19
C SER A 50 -18.04 -13.04 -0.78
N ASP A 51 -17.75 -12.24 0.25
CA ASP A 51 -17.93 -12.61 1.66
C ASP A 51 -17.16 -13.88 2.07
N ASN A 52 -15.95 -14.02 1.56
CA ASN A 52 -15.00 -15.08 1.94
C ASN A 52 -13.80 -14.47 2.69
N GLU A 53 -12.80 -15.29 3.01
CA GLU A 53 -11.59 -14.86 3.71
C GLU A 53 -10.34 -14.98 2.82
N ILE A 54 -10.50 -14.87 1.50
CA ILE A 54 -9.44 -15.14 0.52
C ILE A 54 -8.31 -14.14 0.69
N VAL A 55 -7.08 -14.63 0.86
CA VAL A 55 -5.89 -13.79 1.09
C VAL A 55 -5.10 -13.52 -0.19
N LYS A 56 -5.14 -14.46 -1.13
CA LYS A 56 -4.36 -14.40 -2.38
C LYS A 56 -5.24 -14.75 -3.57
N LEU A 57 -5.09 -13.97 -4.63
CA LEU A 57 -5.73 -14.25 -5.92
C LEU A 57 -4.80 -15.12 -6.78
N GLU A 58 -4.87 -16.42 -6.58
CA GLU A 58 -4.02 -17.44 -7.25
C GLU A 58 -4.78 -18.76 -7.45
N ASN A 59 -4.12 -19.77 -8.02
CA ASN A 59 -4.64 -21.15 -8.21
C ASN A 59 -5.86 -21.28 -9.13
N PHE A 60 -5.99 -20.41 -10.13
CA PHE A 60 -6.97 -20.62 -11.19
C PHE A 60 -6.44 -21.63 -12.22
N PRO A 61 -7.26 -22.59 -12.66
CA PRO A 61 -6.97 -23.35 -13.87
C PRO A 61 -7.15 -22.44 -15.10
N HIS A 62 -6.79 -22.94 -16.27
CA HIS A 62 -7.08 -22.23 -17.51
C HIS A 62 -8.60 -22.19 -17.76
N LEU A 63 -9.22 -21.01 -17.57
CA LEU A 63 -10.65 -20.76 -17.78
C LEU A 63 -10.82 -19.84 -18.98
N SER A 64 -11.23 -20.42 -20.11
CA SER A 64 -11.36 -19.71 -21.37
C SER A 64 -12.67 -18.92 -21.46
N ARG A 65 -13.62 -19.18 -20.57
CA ARG A 65 -14.96 -18.57 -20.58
C ARG A 65 -15.16 -17.51 -19.53
N LEU A 66 -14.47 -17.62 -18.38
CA LEU A 66 -14.62 -16.68 -17.27
C LEU A 66 -14.32 -15.23 -17.69
N GLY A 67 -15.34 -14.38 -17.59
CA GLY A 67 -15.29 -12.97 -17.95
C GLY A 67 -15.36 -12.04 -16.74
N THR A 68 -16.12 -12.44 -15.71
CA THR A 68 -16.37 -11.63 -14.52
C THR A 68 -15.99 -12.39 -13.25
N LEU A 69 -15.22 -11.73 -12.38
CA LEU A 69 -14.85 -12.26 -11.08
C LEU A 69 -15.21 -11.27 -9.97
N LEU A 70 -16.07 -11.71 -9.06
CA LEU A 70 -16.56 -10.91 -7.93
C LEU A 70 -15.89 -11.39 -6.64
N LEU A 71 -15.14 -10.53 -5.98
CA LEU A 71 -14.36 -10.82 -4.77
C LEU A 71 -14.62 -9.78 -3.68
N ASN A 72 -15.86 -9.34 -3.55
CA ASN A 72 -16.22 -8.33 -2.54
C ASN A 72 -15.97 -8.87 -1.13
N ASN A 73 -15.61 -7.99 -0.18
CA ASN A 73 -15.49 -8.33 1.24
C ASN A 73 -14.56 -9.53 1.51
N ASN A 74 -13.37 -9.52 0.90
CA ASN A 74 -12.35 -10.54 1.11
C ASN A 74 -11.12 -9.94 1.82
N ARG A 75 -10.03 -10.71 1.94
CA ARG A 75 -8.78 -10.27 2.60
C ARG A 75 -7.61 -10.26 1.64
N ILE A 76 -7.86 -9.96 0.36
CA ILE A 76 -6.85 -10.08 -0.69
C ILE A 76 -5.73 -9.08 -0.44
N THR A 77 -4.50 -9.58 -0.37
CA THR A 77 -3.27 -8.81 -0.18
C THR A 77 -2.28 -9.00 -1.32
N ARG A 78 -2.40 -10.08 -2.10
CA ARG A 78 -1.49 -10.40 -3.20
C ARG A 78 -2.25 -10.98 -4.39
N ILE A 79 -1.77 -10.65 -5.57
CA ILE A 79 -2.30 -11.10 -6.86
C ILE A 79 -1.19 -11.84 -7.60
N ASN A 80 -1.52 -12.97 -8.22
CA ASN A 80 -0.56 -13.74 -9.00
C ASN A 80 -0.13 -12.97 -10.27
N PRO A 81 1.17 -12.78 -10.56
CA PRO A 81 1.65 -12.10 -11.76
C PRO A 81 1.25 -12.78 -13.08
N ASN A 82 1.01 -14.09 -13.07
CA ASN A 82 0.68 -14.87 -14.27
C ASN A 82 -0.83 -15.09 -14.45
N LEU A 83 -1.67 -14.30 -13.77
CA LEU A 83 -3.12 -14.48 -13.80
C LEU A 83 -3.71 -14.41 -15.23
N GLY A 84 -3.10 -13.61 -16.12
CA GLY A 84 -3.47 -13.51 -17.53
C GLY A 84 -3.36 -14.80 -18.34
N GLU A 85 -2.46 -15.72 -17.98
CA GLU A 85 -2.31 -17.01 -18.68
C GLU A 85 -3.47 -17.96 -18.36
N PHE A 86 -3.99 -17.86 -17.14
CA PHE A 86 -5.09 -18.70 -16.66
C PHE A 86 -6.46 -18.11 -17.03
N LEU A 87 -6.59 -16.78 -17.05
CA LEU A 87 -7.87 -16.08 -17.25
C LEU A 87 -7.83 -15.13 -18.48
N PRO A 88 -7.68 -15.65 -19.71
CA PRO A 88 -7.45 -14.84 -20.90
C PRO A 88 -8.64 -13.95 -21.32
N LYS A 89 -9.87 -14.26 -20.86
CA LYS A 89 -11.09 -13.49 -21.19
C LYS A 89 -11.59 -12.59 -20.07
N LEU A 90 -10.92 -12.56 -18.92
CA LEU A 90 -11.35 -11.76 -17.79
C LEU A 90 -11.38 -10.27 -18.15
N HIS A 91 -12.57 -9.67 -18.10
CA HIS A 91 -12.80 -8.26 -18.42
C HIS A 91 -13.30 -7.46 -17.23
N THR A 92 -13.91 -8.11 -16.23
CA THR A 92 -14.44 -7.46 -15.04
C THR A 92 -13.86 -8.11 -13.78
N LEU A 93 -13.19 -7.30 -12.97
CA LEU A 93 -12.64 -7.72 -11.68
C LEU A 93 -13.10 -6.75 -10.58
N VAL A 94 -13.84 -7.28 -9.60
CA VAL A 94 -14.34 -6.49 -8.48
C VAL A 94 -13.65 -6.92 -7.20
N LEU A 95 -12.82 -6.04 -6.65
CA LEU A 95 -12.02 -6.24 -5.44
C LEU A 95 -12.44 -5.26 -4.34
N THR A 96 -13.70 -4.82 -4.32
CA THR A 96 -14.23 -3.90 -3.31
C THR A 96 -14.07 -4.46 -1.90
N ASN A 97 -13.65 -3.61 -0.95
CA ASN A 97 -13.44 -3.97 0.45
C ASN A 97 -12.49 -5.16 0.63
N ASN A 98 -11.24 -4.99 0.17
CA ASN A 98 -10.13 -5.93 0.33
C ASN A 98 -8.96 -5.27 1.09
N ARG A 99 -7.81 -5.95 1.16
CA ARG A 99 -6.65 -5.51 1.95
C ARG A 99 -5.43 -5.20 1.09
N LEU A 100 -5.65 -4.68 -0.12
CA LEU A 100 -4.55 -4.18 -0.96
C LEU A 100 -4.01 -2.88 -0.37
N THR A 101 -2.70 -2.84 -0.13
CA THR A 101 -2.04 -1.74 0.60
C THR A 101 -1.05 -0.96 -0.25
N ASN A 102 -0.32 -1.64 -1.13
CA ASN A 102 0.77 -1.06 -1.90
C ASN A 102 0.39 -0.94 -3.38
N LEU A 103 0.94 0.08 -4.06
CA LEU A 103 0.73 0.27 -5.51
C LEU A 103 1.31 -0.89 -6.33
N VAL A 104 2.40 -1.50 -5.85
CA VAL A 104 3.06 -2.66 -6.48
C VAL A 104 2.14 -3.87 -6.58
N GLU A 105 1.16 -4.03 -5.67
CA GLU A 105 0.25 -5.18 -5.67
C GLU A 105 -0.69 -5.19 -6.89
N ILE A 106 -0.80 -4.07 -7.60
CA ILE A 106 -1.60 -3.91 -8.84
C ILE A 106 -0.83 -4.31 -10.09
N ASP A 107 0.51 -4.25 -10.06
CA ASP A 107 1.36 -4.56 -11.22
C ASP A 107 1.03 -5.94 -11.87
N PRO A 108 0.72 -7.01 -11.11
CA PRO A 108 0.24 -8.29 -11.65
C PRO A 108 -0.97 -8.20 -12.59
N LEU A 109 -1.87 -7.23 -12.40
CA LEU A 109 -3.08 -7.07 -13.22
C LEU A 109 -2.77 -6.65 -14.66
N VAL A 110 -1.56 -6.15 -14.93
CA VAL A 110 -1.09 -5.83 -16.30
C VAL A 110 -1.06 -7.08 -17.17
N SER A 111 -0.92 -8.27 -16.58
CA SER A 111 -0.95 -9.54 -17.31
C SER A 111 -2.30 -9.83 -17.97
N LEU A 112 -3.39 -9.22 -17.51
CA LEU A 112 -4.75 -9.47 -18.00
C LEU A 112 -5.02 -8.67 -19.28
N PRO A 113 -5.07 -9.30 -20.46
CA PRO A 113 -5.10 -8.58 -21.74
C PRO A 113 -6.44 -7.87 -22.01
N LYS A 114 -7.53 -8.34 -21.38
CA LYS A 114 -8.90 -7.89 -21.64
C LYS A 114 -9.56 -7.17 -20.47
N LEU A 115 -8.82 -6.87 -19.41
CA LEU A 115 -9.37 -6.21 -18.23
C LEU A 115 -9.84 -4.78 -18.59
N GLN A 116 -11.14 -4.53 -18.44
CA GLN A 116 -11.81 -3.27 -18.79
C GLN A 116 -12.48 -2.60 -17.59
N TYR A 117 -12.99 -3.38 -16.64
CA TYR A 117 -13.71 -2.91 -15.46
C TYR A 117 -12.99 -3.39 -14.21
N LEU A 118 -12.55 -2.43 -13.38
CA LEU A 118 -11.86 -2.71 -12.13
C LEU A 118 -12.48 -1.88 -11.01
N SER A 119 -12.78 -2.51 -9.88
CA SER A 119 -13.14 -1.83 -8.64
C SER A 119 -12.16 -2.22 -7.55
N LEU A 120 -11.52 -1.22 -6.94
CA LEU A 120 -10.62 -1.34 -5.79
C LEU A 120 -11.12 -0.45 -4.63
N LEU A 121 -12.38 -0.03 -4.66
CA LEU A 121 -13.00 0.72 -3.58
C LEU A 121 -12.82 0.03 -2.22
N ASP A 122 -12.75 0.84 -1.16
CA ASP A 122 -12.57 0.37 0.22
C ASP A 122 -11.32 -0.50 0.44
N ASN A 123 -10.28 -0.32 -0.37
CA ASN A 123 -8.94 -0.85 -0.10
C ASN A 123 -8.02 0.24 0.44
N SER A 124 -7.03 -0.15 1.25
CA SER A 124 -6.01 0.78 1.79
C SER A 124 -5.21 1.49 0.69
N ILE A 125 -5.06 0.87 -0.48
CA ILE A 125 -4.40 1.46 -1.66
C ILE A 125 -5.07 2.75 -2.15
N THR A 126 -6.39 2.90 -1.98
CA THR A 126 -7.14 4.08 -2.44
C THR A 126 -6.73 5.36 -1.71
N LYS A 127 -6.13 5.23 -0.52
CA LYS A 127 -5.63 6.36 0.30
C LYS A 127 -4.24 6.84 -0.13
N LYS A 128 -3.56 6.12 -1.02
CA LYS A 128 -2.20 6.49 -1.48
C LYS A 128 -2.28 7.64 -2.49
N PRO A 129 -1.29 8.56 -2.48
CA PRO A 129 -1.23 9.64 -3.46
C PRO A 129 -1.09 9.06 -4.88
N ASN A 130 -1.68 9.73 -5.86
CA ASN A 130 -1.63 9.36 -7.28
C ASN A 130 -2.12 7.93 -7.61
N TYR A 131 -2.80 7.23 -6.69
CA TYR A 131 -3.31 5.87 -6.90
C TYR A 131 -4.06 5.73 -8.22
N ARG A 132 -5.03 6.62 -8.48
CA ARG A 132 -5.86 6.55 -9.68
C ARG A 132 -5.03 6.69 -10.97
N LEU A 133 -4.10 7.64 -10.99
CA LEU A 133 -3.23 7.89 -12.16
C LEU A 133 -2.24 6.73 -12.35
N TYR A 134 -1.71 6.16 -11.27
CA TYR A 134 -0.83 4.98 -11.31
C TYR A 134 -1.54 3.78 -11.95
N VAL A 135 -2.77 3.47 -11.50
CA VAL A 135 -3.56 2.37 -12.07
C VAL A 135 -3.85 2.60 -13.55
N ILE A 136 -4.22 3.82 -13.94
CA ILE A 136 -4.49 4.17 -15.35
C ILE A 136 -3.23 4.03 -16.22
N HIS A 137 -2.06 4.43 -15.70
CA HIS A 137 -0.79 4.30 -16.42
C HIS A 137 -0.42 2.83 -16.66
N LYS A 138 -0.53 2.00 -15.61
CA LYS A 138 -0.24 0.56 -15.66
C LYS A 138 -1.24 -0.20 -16.54
N LEU A 139 -2.53 0.01 -16.33
CA LEU A 139 -3.62 -0.72 -16.97
C LEU A 139 -4.22 0.07 -18.13
N LYS A 140 -3.53 0.09 -19.27
CA LYS A 140 -3.95 0.87 -20.45
C LYS A 140 -5.26 0.40 -21.08
N SER A 141 -5.65 -0.87 -20.89
CA SER A 141 -6.91 -1.46 -21.38
C SER A 141 -8.14 -1.01 -20.58
N LEU A 142 -7.95 -0.39 -19.41
CA LEU A 142 -9.02 -0.11 -18.46
C LEU A 142 -9.96 1.00 -18.96
N ARG A 143 -11.26 0.73 -18.94
CA ARG A 143 -12.32 1.67 -19.36
C ARG A 143 -12.99 2.33 -18.17
N VAL A 144 -13.19 1.59 -17.09
CA VAL A 144 -13.86 2.05 -15.88
C VAL A 144 -13.04 1.60 -14.67
N LEU A 145 -12.75 2.55 -13.79
CA LEU A 145 -12.07 2.34 -12.53
C LEU A 145 -12.92 2.90 -11.40
N ASP A 146 -13.23 2.09 -10.40
CA ASP A 146 -14.00 2.48 -9.20
C ASP A 146 -15.36 3.10 -9.58
N PHE A 147 -16.04 2.47 -10.54
CA PHE A 147 -17.31 2.93 -11.15
C PHE A 147 -17.22 4.29 -11.86
N ARG A 148 -16.02 4.84 -12.07
CA ARG A 148 -15.80 6.08 -12.82
C ARG A 148 -15.12 5.78 -14.15
N LYS A 149 -15.70 6.27 -15.24
CA LYS A 149 -15.11 6.15 -16.59
C LYS A 149 -13.75 6.86 -16.63
N VAL A 150 -12.75 6.18 -17.17
CA VAL A 150 -11.41 6.74 -17.40
C VAL A 150 -11.47 7.70 -18.58
N LYS A 151 -11.12 8.97 -18.36
CA LYS A 151 -11.07 10.01 -19.40
C LYS A 151 -9.69 10.09 -20.04
N GLU A 152 -9.64 10.62 -21.27
CA GLU A 152 -8.36 10.77 -21.99
C GLU A 152 -7.43 11.79 -21.31
N LYS A 153 -7.98 12.84 -20.68
CA LYS A 153 -7.19 13.82 -19.91
C LYS A 153 -6.36 13.14 -18.82
N GLU A 154 -6.98 12.25 -18.05
CA GLU A 154 -6.32 11.47 -16.99
C GLU A 154 -5.24 10.55 -17.56
N ARG A 155 -5.45 9.97 -18.75
CA ARG A 155 -4.44 9.12 -19.41
C ARG A 155 -3.20 9.92 -19.82
N VAL A 156 -3.39 11.13 -20.35
CA VAL A 156 -2.29 12.02 -20.71
C VAL A 156 -1.52 12.48 -19.48
N GLU A 157 -2.22 12.85 -18.40
CA GLU A 157 -1.61 13.24 -17.12
C GLU A 157 -0.83 12.09 -16.49
N ALA A 158 -1.43 10.89 -16.41
CA ALA A 158 -0.78 9.69 -15.89
C ALA A 158 0.49 9.34 -16.68
N ASN A 159 0.44 9.43 -18.02
CA ASN A 159 1.62 9.21 -18.85
C ASN A 159 2.69 10.27 -18.66
N LYS A 160 2.34 11.54 -18.41
CA LYS A 160 3.32 12.60 -18.14
C LYS A 160 4.02 12.39 -16.80
N LEU A 161 3.26 12.02 -15.75
CA LEU A 161 3.78 11.83 -14.41
C LEU A 161 4.66 10.58 -14.29
N PHE A 162 4.29 9.50 -14.97
CA PHE A 162 4.98 8.21 -14.89
C PHE A 162 5.76 7.85 -16.17
N ALA A 163 6.10 8.84 -17.00
CA ALA A 163 6.90 8.62 -18.22
C ALA A 163 8.31 8.10 -17.92
N SER A 164 8.93 8.55 -16.83
CA SER A 164 10.25 8.11 -16.40
C SER A 164 10.13 6.91 -15.47
N LYS A 165 10.98 5.89 -15.68
CA LYS A 165 11.08 4.71 -14.80
C LYS A 165 11.41 5.10 -13.35
N GLU A 166 12.06 6.24 -13.16
CA GLU A 166 12.42 6.79 -11.85
C GLU A 166 11.17 7.21 -11.05
N ALA A 167 10.23 7.94 -11.67
CA ALA A 167 8.98 8.37 -11.02
C ALA A 167 8.08 7.19 -10.67
N GLU A 168 8.09 6.14 -11.50
CA GLU A 168 7.36 4.91 -11.24
C GLU A 168 7.96 4.14 -10.03
N GLU A 169 9.28 4.07 -9.92
CA GLU A 169 9.96 3.45 -8.79
C GLU A 169 9.85 4.28 -7.50
N GLU A 170 9.78 5.60 -7.58
CA GLU A 170 9.49 6.46 -6.43
C GLU A 170 8.08 6.24 -5.88
N ALA A 171 7.06 6.19 -6.74
CA ALA A 171 5.69 5.86 -6.33
C ALA A 171 5.59 4.48 -5.65
N LYS A 172 6.40 3.51 -6.10
CA LYS A 172 6.51 2.20 -5.44
C LYS A 172 7.22 2.31 -4.09
N LYS A 173 8.33 3.05 -3.98
CA LYS A 173 9.12 3.20 -2.74
C LYS A 173 8.41 3.99 -1.65
N GLU A 174 7.68 5.05 -1.99
CA GLU A 174 6.88 5.83 -1.03
C GLU A 174 5.79 4.97 -0.39
N SER A 175 5.27 3.98 -1.12
CA SER A 175 4.25 3.07 -0.58
C SER A 175 4.76 2.11 0.50
N ALA A 176 6.07 1.78 0.51
CA ALA A 176 6.69 0.77 1.37
C ALA A 176 7.25 1.27 2.73
N LYS A 177 7.31 2.59 2.98
CA LYS A 177 8.02 3.15 4.15
C LYS A 177 7.19 3.34 5.43
N THR A 178 5.93 2.92 5.50
CA THR A 178 5.10 3.10 6.71
C THR A 178 4.99 1.81 7.52
N ILE A 179 6.03 1.45 8.28
CA ILE A 179 5.97 0.40 9.32
C ILE A 179 6.73 0.89 10.56
N ILE A 180 5.98 1.17 11.63
CA ILE A 180 6.50 1.41 12.97
C ILE A 180 6.80 0.03 13.61
N PRO A 181 8.00 -0.24 14.17
CA PRO A 181 8.29 -1.53 14.80
C PRO A 181 7.99 -1.51 16.32
N SER A 182 7.26 -2.51 16.79
CA SER A 182 7.19 -2.92 18.20
C SER A 182 7.94 -4.25 18.37
N GLU A 183 8.90 -4.25 19.29
CA GLU A 183 9.71 -5.34 19.89
C GLU A 183 8.83 -6.50 20.44
N THR A 184 9.20 -7.78 20.64
CA THR A 184 10.40 -8.68 20.61
C THR A 184 9.88 -10.15 20.79
N PRO A 185 10.66 -11.22 21.09
CA PRO A 185 11.79 -11.88 20.40
C PRO A 185 11.62 -13.45 20.27
N SER A 186 12.63 -14.15 19.71
CA SER A 186 13.05 -15.61 19.87
C SER A 186 13.25 -16.31 18.49
N THR A 187 14.45 -16.45 17.89
CA THR A 187 15.65 -17.31 18.13
C THR A 187 15.92 -18.34 17.01
N GLN A 188 17.18 -18.34 16.53
CA GLN A 188 18.04 -19.43 15.98
C GLN A 188 18.17 -19.67 14.46
N ASP A 189 19.30 -19.18 13.90
CA ASP A 189 20.45 -19.89 13.26
C ASP A 189 20.19 -20.91 12.11
N VAL A 190 20.87 -21.01 10.95
CA VAL A 190 22.25 -20.67 10.47
C VAL A 190 22.23 -20.40 8.95
N ALA A 191 23.17 -19.56 8.50
CA ALA A 191 23.40 -18.99 7.17
C ALA A 191 24.13 -19.89 6.12
N LYS A 192 24.05 -19.47 4.84
CA LYS A 192 25.13 -19.50 3.85
C LYS A 192 25.17 -18.19 3.04
N GLU A 193 26.41 -17.75 2.81
CA GLU A 193 27.02 -16.61 2.09
C GLU A 193 26.31 -16.15 0.78
N ASP A 194 26.39 -14.91 0.24
CA ASP A 194 27.53 -13.96 0.22
C ASP A 194 27.11 -12.52 -0.25
N GLN A 195 27.84 -11.51 0.26
CA GLN A 195 28.16 -10.15 -0.26
C GLN A 195 27.09 -9.05 -0.54
N ALA A 196 27.08 -8.00 0.30
CA ALA A 196 27.53 -6.61 -0.04
C ALA A 196 27.16 -5.53 1.03
N HIS A 197 28.20 -4.99 1.69
CA HIS A 197 28.38 -3.63 2.26
C HIS A 197 27.20 -2.87 2.92
N LYS A 198 27.25 -2.78 4.27
CA LYS A 198 26.75 -1.65 5.11
C LYS A 198 27.50 -1.60 6.46
N PRO A 199 27.66 -0.42 7.09
CA PRO A 199 28.70 -0.14 8.09
C PRO A 199 28.45 -0.84 9.44
N ALA A 200 29.50 -1.44 9.98
CA ALA A 200 29.49 -2.26 11.19
C ALA A 200 29.41 -1.41 12.46
N ALA A 201 28.52 -1.82 13.38
CA ALA A 201 28.52 -1.37 14.76
C ALA A 201 29.82 -1.83 15.47
N PRO A 202 30.35 -1.05 16.44
CA PRO A 202 31.64 -1.33 17.08
C PRO A 202 31.62 -2.62 17.91
N THR A 203 32.73 -3.34 17.89
CA THR A 203 32.92 -4.62 18.61
C THR A 203 32.96 -4.40 20.14
N PRO A 204 32.55 -5.39 20.95
CA PRO A 204 32.49 -5.25 22.41
C PRO A 204 33.86 -4.96 23.06
N GLU A 205 34.95 -5.35 22.42
CA GLU A 205 36.33 -5.07 22.89
C GLU A 205 36.68 -3.57 22.81
N GLN A 206 36.20 -2.89 21.77
CA GLN A 206 36.42 -1.46 21.58
C GLN A 206 35.68 -0.60 22.61
N ILE A 207 34.47 -1.04 23.00
CA ILE A 207 33.67 -0.40 24.05
C ILE A 207 34.36 -0.58 25.41
N LEU A 208 35.01 -1.71 25.65
CA LEU A 208 35.75 -1.97 26.88
C LEU A 208 36.98 -1.06 27.00
N ALA A 209 37.69 -0.84 25.90
CA ALA A 209 38.84 0.07 25.85
C ALA A 209 38.43 1.53 26.11
N ILE A 210 37.32 2.00 25.53
CA ILE A 210 36.81 3.36 25.79
C ILE A 210 36.39 3.51 27.26
N LYS A 211 35.72 2.50 27.83
CA LYS A 211 35.35 2.53 29.27
C LYS A 211 36.58 2.57 30.17
N ALA A 212 37.63 1.82 29.84
CA ALA A 212 38.89 1.86 30.58
C ALA A 212 39.60 3.22 30.44
N ALA A 213 39.57 3.83 29.25
CA ALA A 213 40.12 5.16 29.02
C ALA A 213 39.38 6.26 29.80
N ILE A 214 38.05 6.18 29.91
CA ILE A 214 37.25 7.09 30.75
C ILE A 214 37.65 6.98 32.22
N VAL A 215 37.81 5.76 32.74
CA VAL A 215 38.19 5.54 34.15
C VAL A 215 39.59 6.08 34.45
N ASN A 216 40.48 6.07 33.47
CA ASN A 216 41.87 6.53 33.62
C ASN A 216 42.07 8.02 33.29
N SER A 217 41.04 8.71 32.77
CA SER A 217 41.16 10.10 32.34
C SER A 217 41.13 11.08 33.51
N GLN A 218 42.08 12.02 33.53
CA GLN A 218 42.24 12.98 34.63
C GLN A 218 41.59 14.35 34.35
N THR A 219 41.01 14.55 33.15
CA THR A 219 40.41 15.81 32.72
C THR A 219 38.94 15.63 32.31
N LEU A 220 38.09 16.59 32.68
CA LEU A 220 36.64 16.52 32.44
C LEU A 220 36.28 16.59 30.94
N GLU A 221 37.10 17.28 30.16
CA GLU A 221 36.92 17.48 28.72
C GLU A 221 37.18 16.18 27.92
N GLU A 222 38.16 15.38 28.34
CA GLU A 222 38.46 14.10 27.70
C GLU A 222 37.38 13.05 28.00
N VAL A 223 36.84 13.06 29.23
CA VAL A 223 35.69 12.23 29.60
C VAL A 223 34.46 12.58 28.75
N ALA A 224 34.15 13.87 28.58
CA ALA A 224 33.01 14.29 27.77
C ALA A 224 33.14 13.88 26.29
N ARG A 225 34.35 13.95 25.72
CA ARG A 225 34.64 13.51 24.35
C ARG A 225 34.49 11.99 24.21
N LEU A 226 35.02 11.22 25.16
CA LEU A 226 34.93 9.75 25.15
C LEU A 226 33.49 9.26 25.39
N GLU A 227 32.70 9.92 26.23
CA GLU A 227 31.27 9.66 26.39
C GLU A 227 30.48 9.97 25.11
N GLN A 228 30.81 11.07 24.44
CA GLN A 228 30.20 11.41 23.15
C GLN A 228 30.55 10.39 22.07
N ALA A 229 31.78 9.86 22.05
CA ALA A 229 32.19 8.80 21.14
C ALA A 229 31.46 7.47 21.42
N LEU A 230 31.21 7.14 22.69
CA LEU A 230 30.41 5.98 23.07
C LEU A 230 28.94 6.13 22.63
N LYS A 231 28.40 7.35 22.68
CA LYS A 231 27.03 7.67 22.28
C LYS A 231 26.86 7.76 20.76
N SER A 232 27.89 8.20 20.04
CA SER A 232 27.89 8.30 18.57
C SER A 232 28.29 7.00 17.86
N GLY A 233 28.86 6.03 18.59
CA GLY A 233 29.25 4.73 18.05
C GLY A 233 30.42 4.79 17.06
N GLN A 234 31.16 5.90 17.01
CA GLN A 234 32.33 6.09 16.17
C GLN A 234 33.59 6.17 17.04
N LEU A 235 34.58 5.31 16.76
CA LEU A 235 35.84 5.31 17.49
C LEU A 235 36.70 6.52 17.08
N PRO A 236 37.25 7.29 18.03
CA PRO A 236 38.22 8.35 17.71
C PRO A 236 39.49 7.73 17.10
N ALA A 237 39.99 8.35 16.02
CA ALA A 237 41.16 7.87 15.28
C ALA A 237 42.46 7.82 16.11
N ASP A 238 42.49 8.50 17.26
CA ASP A 238 43.66 8.70 18.12
C ASP A 238 44.02 7.48 19.01
N LEU A 239 43.28 6.36 18.91
CA LEU A 239 43.54 5.12 19.65
C LEU A 239 44.00 3.94 18.75
N ASN A 240 44.28 4.21 17.47
CA ASN A 240 44.85 3.19 16.59
C ASN A 240 46.31 2.93 16.98
N ILE A 241 46.53 1.93 17.83
CA ILE A 241 47.86 1.43 18.15
C ILE A 241 48.35 0.60 16.96
N SER A 242 49.06 1.26 16.05
CA SER A 242 49.99 0.64 15.13
C SER A 242 51.26 1.49 15.08
N GLU A 243 52.37 0.84 15.42
CA GLU A 243 53.74 1.34 15.55
C GLU A 243 54.22 2.19 14.36
N SER A 244 54.72 3.40 14.62
CA SER A 244 56.05 3.89 14.16
C SER A 244 56.16 5.43 14.26
N ASP A 245 57.04 5.86 15.17
CA ASP A 245 57.89 7.06 15.18
C ASP A 245 57.48 8.32 14.38
N SER A 246 57.24 9.43 15.10
CA SER A 246 58.23 10.53 15.23
C SER A 246 57.62 11.77 15.90
N LEU A 247 58.10 12.05 17.12
CA LEU A 247 58.13 13.38 17.76
C LEU A 247 59.09 14.30 16.95
N PRO A 248 59.09 15.66 17.08
CA PRO A 248 58.84 16.36 18.34
C PRO A 248 58.26 17.81 18.32
N LYS A 249 57.89 18.26 19.53
CA LYS A 249 58.03 19.60 20.16
C LYS A 249 57.17 20.77 19.61
N ASN A 250 56.30 21.42 20.38
CA ASN A 250 56.35 22.09 21.71
C ASN A 250 56.68 23.60 21.63
N GLY A 251 55.85 24.41 22.31
CA GLY A 251 56.03 25.84 22.63
C GLY A 251 55.39 26.81 21.61
N SER A 252 54.82 27.96 21.96
CA SER A 252 54.56 28.65 23.22
C SER A 252 53.94 30.01 22.89
N ALA A 253 53.23 30.61 23.85
CA ALA A 253 53.04 32.06 24.06
C ALA A 253 51.96 32.82 23.25
N GLN A 254 50.96 33.30 24.00
CA GLN A 254 50.27 34.60 23.81
C GLN A 254 51.28 35.77 24.09
N PRO A 255 50.94 37.09 24.03
CA PRO A 255 49.66 37.77 23.78
C PRO A 255 49.76 39.05 22.88
N ASP A 256 48.67 39.82 22.87
CA ASP A 256 48.60 41.29 22.78
C ASP A 256 48.14 41.98 21.47
N ASN A 257 46.95 42.59 21.62
CA ASN A 257 46.58 44.00 21.36
C ASN A 257 46.27 44.58 19.96
N MET A 258 45.06 45.18 19.95
CA MET A 258 44.70 46.54 19.51
C MET A 258 44.21 46.83 18.07
N ILE A 259 42.92 47.23 18.04
CA ILE A 259 42.31 48.48 17.50
C ILE A 259 42.24 48.69 15.97
N THR A 260 41.00 48.84 15.46
CA THR A 260 40.41 50.02 14.77
C THR A 260 39.07 49.57 14.14
N ASP A 261 37.92 49.98 14.70
CA ASP A 261 37.10 51.15 14.34
C ASP A 261 36.31 51.04 13.03
N GLY A 262 34.97 51.24 13.11
CA GLY A 262 34.21 51.79 11.99
C GLY A 262 32.74 51.39 11.82
N LYS A 263 31.85 51.97 12.67
CA LYS A 263 30.49 52.50 12.37
C LYS A 263 29.34 51.55 11.98
N GLU A 264 28.29 51.43 12.81
CA GLU A 264 27.07 52.30 12.97
C GLU A 264 26.09 52.15 11.78
N ALA A 265 24.77 51.99 11.91
CA ALA A 265 23.78 52.07 13.01
C ALA A 265 22.51 51.29 12.54
N SER A 266 21.71 50.67 13.43
CA SER A 266 20.37 51.11 13.93
C SER A 266 19.31 51.30 12.81
N ASP A 267 18.04 50.87 12.86
CA ASP A 267 17.07 50.61 13.93
C ASP A 267 15.93 49.68 13.41
N GLU A 268 15.29 48.96 14.32
CA GLU A 268 13.95 48.34 14.23
C GLU A 268 12.85 49.40 14.57
N PRO A 269 11.53 49.09 14.67
CA PRO A 269 10.63 48.21 13.89
C PRO A 269 9.28 48.92 13.59
N ALA A 270 8.33 48.28 12.88
CA ALA A 270 6.88 48.48 13.08
C ALA A 270 6.01 47.46 12.32
N ASP A 271 5.00 46.95 13.03
CA ASP A 271 3.88 46.10 12.61
C ASP A 271 3.00 46.68 11.50
N THR A 272 2.42 45.84 10.63
CA THR A 272 0.96 45.83 10.38
C THR A 272 0.51 44.51 9.70
N GLU A 273 -0.64 44.01 10.16
CA GLU A 273 -1.34 42.77 9.82
C GLU A 273 -2.26 42.93 8.55
N PRO A 274 -3.10 41.95 8.14
CA PRO A 274 -3.16 41.44 6.76
C PRO A 274 -4.42 41.86 5.95
N GLU A 275 -4.36 41.73 4.62
CA GLU A 275 -5.51 41.87 3.72
C GLU A 275 -6.01 40.53 3.15
N GLN A 276 -7.31 40.53 2.87
CA GLN A 276 -8.24 39.42 2.72
C GLN A 276 -8.48 38.97 1.26
N LYS A 277 -8.87 37.69 1.14
CA LYS A 277 -9.94 37.10 0.31
C LYS A 277 -10.43 37.79 -0.97
N GLU A 278 -10.61 36.96 -2.00
CA GLU A 278 -11.68 36.97 -3.03
C GLU A 278 -11.45 35.69 -3.89
N ASP A 279 -12.38 35.01 -4.54
CA ASP A 279 -13.79 34.63 -4.33
C ASP A 279 -14.04 33.53 -5.40
N GLU A 280 -14.80 32.48 -5.07
CA GLU A 280 -15.29 31.51 -6.06
C GLU A 280 -16.49 32.08 -6.85
N PRO A 281 -16.82 31.49 -8.00
CA PRO A 281 -18.24 31.26 -8.27
C PRO A 281 -18.55 29.77 -8.47
N ALA A 282 -19.64 29.38 -7.80
CA ALA A 282 -20.32 28.10 -7.89
C ALA A 282 -21.20 28.00 -9.14
N GLU A 283 -21.26 26.80 -9.75
CA GLU A 283 -22.44 26.31 -10.46
C GLU A 283 -22.73 24.86 -10.02
N MET A 284 -23.89 24.69 -9.37
CA MET A 284 -24.66 23.46 -9.15
C MET A 284 -25.35 23.09 -10.48
N GLU A 285 -25.76 21.87 -10.86
CA GLU A 285 -26.49 20.81 -10.15
C GLU A 285 -26.63 19.60 -11.11
N GLU A 286 -27.27 18.51 -10.66
CA GLU A 286 -27.62 17.27 -11.40
C GLU A 286 -26.60 16.12 -11.48
N VAL A 287 -26.25 15.47 -10.36
CA VAL A 287 -26.16 13.98 -10.27
C VAL A 287 -26.34 13.52 -8.81
N ILE A 288 -27.53 13.69 -8.23
CA ILE A 288 -27.91 13.01 -6.98
C ILE A 288 -29.29 12.39 -7.17
N ILE A 289 -29.40 11.37 -8.03
CA ILE A 289 -30.56 10.47 -8.04
C ILE A 289 -30.07 9.04 -8.33
N ILE A 290 -29.11 8.52 -7.56
CA ILE A 290 -28.88 7.06 -7.44
C ILE A 290 -28.55 6.66 -5.99
N SER A 291 -28.05 7.59 -5.16
CA SER A 291 -27.69 7.30 -3.76
C SER A 291 -28.89 7.17 -2.80
N GLU A 292 -29.99 7.90 -3.02
CA GLU A 292 -31.12 7.87 -2.08
C GLU A 292 -32.06 6.66 -2.22
N CYS A 293 -31.95 5.89 -3.31
CA CYS A 293 -32.77 4.67 -3.47
C CYS A 293 -32.31 3.50 -2.58
N CYS A 294 -31.03 3.45 -2.16
CA CYS A 294 -30.55 2.36 -1.30
C CYS A 294 -30.92 2.54 0.18
N CYS A 295 -31.03 3.78 0.68
CA CYS A 295 -31.39 4.03 2.07
C CYS A 295 -32.91 3.86 2.33
N LEU A 296 -33.76 4.14 1.34
CA LEU A 296 -35.21 3.91 1.47
C LEU A 296 -35.57 2.41 1.43
N LEU A 297 -34.88 1.59 0.63
CA LEU A 297 -35.12 0.15 0.54
C LEU A 297 -34.77 -0.59 1.84
N PHE A 298 -33.74 -0.16 2.58
CA PHE A 298 -33.42 -0.73 3.89
C PHE A 298 -34.42 -0.36 5.00
N SER A 299 -35.04 0.81 4.90
CA SER A 299 -36.05 1.26 5.88
C SER A 299 -37.41 0.58 5.67
N ILE A 300 -37.78 0.29 4.41
CA ILE A 300 -39.02 -0.42 4.08
C ILE A 300 -38.92 -1.92 4.46
N PHE A 301 -37.75 -2.54 4.31
CA PHE A 301 -37.55 -3.95 4.69
C PHE A 301 -37.57 -4.16 6.22
N ARG A 302 -37.10 -3.19 7.01
CA ARG A 302 -37.19 -3.24 8.48
C ARG A 302 -38.61 -3.02 9.02
N LEU A 303 -39.48 -2.31 8.28
CA LEU A 303 -40.88 -2.12 8.67
C LEU A 303 -41.76 -3.33 8.30
N HIS A 304 -41.43 -4.03 7.21
CA HIS A 304 -42.14 -5.26 6.80
C HIS A 304 -41.89 -6.46 7.72
N LEU A 305 -40.70 -6.58 8.32
CA LEU A 305 -40.42 -7.66 9.27
C LEU A 305 -41.03 -7.42 10.67
N ALA A 306 -41.40 -6.18 11.00
CA ALA A 306 -41.97 -5.81 12.30
C ALA A 306 -43.50 -5.93 12.37
N LEU A 307 -44.20 -6.02 11.24
CA LEU A 307 -45.67 -5.98 11.18
C LEU A 307 -46.36 -7.30 10.82
N GLY A 308 -45.64 -8.42 10.72
CA GLY A 308 -46.25 -9.76 10.78
C GLY A 308 -47.43 -9.99 9.83
N LEU A 309 -47.40 -9.46 8.61
CA LEU A 309 -48.46 -9.67 7.62
C LEU A 309 -47.99 -10.72 6.60
N VAL A 310 -48.42 -11.96 6.85
CA VAL A 310 -48.50 -13.02 5.85
C VAL A 310 -49.69 -12.73 4.94
N SER A 311 -49.48 -13.00 3.65
CA SER A 311 -50.46 -13.36 2.61
C SER A 311 -50.84 -12.31 1.56
N VAL A 312 -50.82 -12.86 0.33
CA VAL A 312 -51.50 -12.45 -0.91
C VAL A 312 -50.81 -11.35 -1.71
N LEU A 313 -50.12 -11.77 -2.77
CA LEU A 313 -50.31 -11.24 -4.13
C LEU A 313 -49.64 -12.22 -5.13
N ASP A 314 -50.32 -13.36 -5.31
CA ASP A 314 -50.33 -14.04 -6.61
C ASP A 314 -51.14 -13.18 -7.60
N ASN A 315 -50.74 -13.27 -8.88
CA ASN A 315 -51.42 -12.76 -10.08
C ASN A 315 -51.41 -11.26 -10.35
N TYR A 316 -50.47 -10.81 -11.19
CA TYR A 316 -50.70 -9.94 -12.37
C TYR A 316 -49.51 -10.17 -13.33
N ILE A 317 -49.63 -11.15 -14.23
CA ILE A 317 -50.01 -11.03 -15.66
C ILE A 317 -48.83 -10.66 -16.57
N CYS A 318 -48.55 -11.59 -17.49
CA CYS A 318 -47.78 -11.41 -18.71
C CYS A 318 -48.47 -10.46 -19.68
N GLU A 319 -47.72 -9.55 -20.30
CA GLU A 319 -47.64 -9.31 -21.76
C GLU A 319 -46.36 -8.54 -22.08
#